data_AF-A0A8K0CQI5-F1
#
_entry.id   AF-A0A8K0CQI5-F1
#
_cell.length_a   1.000
_cell.length_b   1.000
_cell.length_c   1.000
_cell.angle_alpha   90.00
_cell.angle_beta   90.00
_cell.angle_gamma   90.00
#
_symmetry.space_group_name_H-M   'P 1'
#
loop_
_entity.id
_entity.type
_entity.pdbx_description
1 polymer ?
#
loop_
_entity_poly.entity_id
_entity_poly.type
_entity_poly.pdbx_seq_one_letter_code
_entity_poly.pdbx_strand_id
1 'polypeptide(L)'
;KKSWTYKHLSPKMCGLEQTLETDVLDRSTKDMDVNLATTLAAVPTGIGYSQCEEMMAVLNVPFMAHRTYQRCHESVAEVICKTALQTIEEAGKEEAALAIA
;
A
#
# COMPACT_ATOMS: atom_id res chain seq x y z
N LYS A 1 -18.00 11.44 -8.95
CA LYS A 1 -18.49 10.07 -8.70
C LYS A 1 -18.52 9.34 -10.04
N LYS A 2 -17.62 8.38 -10.28
CA LYS A 2 -17.68 7.50 -11.46
C LYS A 2 -18.17 6.14 -10.96
N SER A 3 -19.33 5.71 -11.44
CA SER A 3 -19.93 4.42 -11.09
C SER A 3 -19.95 3.57 -12.34
N TRP A 4 -19.54 2.32 -12.21
CA TRP A 4 -19.55 1.33 -13.28
C TRP A 4 -20.39 0.15 -12.84
N THR A 5 -21.40 -0.17 -13.62
CA THR A 5 -22.24 -1.36 -13.44
C THR A 5 -21.76 -2.45 -14.37
N TYR A 6 -21.38 -3.60 -13.82
CA TYR A 6 -21.04 -4.78 -14.60
C TYR A 6 -21.99 -5.93 -14.26
N LYS A 7 -22.42 -6.67 -15.29
CA LYS A 7 -23.23 -7.88 -15.15
C LYS A 7 -22.35 -9.11 -15.27
N HIS A 8 -22.19 -9.83 -14.17
CA HIS A 8 -21.49 -11.11 -14.17
C HIS A 8 -22.37 -12.18 -14.84
N LEU A 9 -22.06 -12.54 -16.09
CA LEU A 9 -22.75 -13.61 -16.81
C LEU A 9 -22.12 -14.97 -16.48
N SER A 10 -22.68 -15.67 -15.49
CA SER A 10 -22.48 -17.11 -15.31
C SER A 10 -23.71 -17.90 -15.80
N PRO A 11 -23.57 -19.19 -16.20
CA PRO A 11 -24.64 -19.96 -16.85
C PRO A 11 -25.87 -20.26 -15.97
N LYS A 12 -25.83 -19.92 -14.68
CA LYS A 12 -26.99 -19.98 -13.77
C LYS A 12 -27.24 -18.57 -13.26
N MET A 13 -28.05 -17.83 -14.01
CA MET A 13 -28.38 -16.42 -13.77
C MET A 13 -29.13 -16.23 -12.44
N CYS A 14 -28.39 -16.10 -11.34
CA CYS A 14 -28.80 -15.22 -10.25
C CYS A 14 -28.44 -13.80 -10.69
N GLY A 15 -29.46 -12.94 -10.90
CA GLY A 15 -29.34 -11.56 -11.36
C GLY A 15 -28.70 -10.62 -10.33
N LEU A 16 -27.52 -10.99 -9.83
CA LEU A 16 -26.78 -10.18 -8.88
C LEU A 16 -26.13 -9.01 -9.62
N GLU A 17 -26.80 -7.85 -9.59
CA GLU A 17 -26.21 -6.60 -10.03
C GLU A 17 -25.37 -6.03 -8.89
N GLN A 18 -24.06 -5.97 -9.08
CA GLN A 18 -23.16 -5.32 -8.15
C GLN A 18 -22.76 -3.96 -8.70
N THR A 19 -22.94 -2.93 -7.88
CA THR A 19 -22.45 -1.58 -8.18
C THR A 19 -21.15 -1.39 -7.44
N LEU A 20 -20.06 -1.22 -8.18
CA LEU A 20 -18.78 -0.80 -7.61
C LEU A 20 -18.77 0.73 -7.58
N GLU A 21 -18.79 1.28 -6.37
CA GLU A 21 -18.54 2.70 -6.15
C GLU A 21 -17.05 2.89 -5.85
N THR A 22 -16.46 3.91 -6.44
CA THR A 22 -15.15 4.39 -5.96
C THR A 22 -15.40 5.16 -4.68
N ASP A 23 -14.73 4.77 -3.60
CA ASP A 23 -14.80 5.51 -2.34
C ASP A 23 -14.47 6.97 -2.60
N VAL A 24 -15.23 7.85 -1.94
CA VAL A 24 -14.96 9.28 -1.99
C VAL A 24 -13.68 9.50 -1.19
N LEU A 25 -12.57 9.76 -1.87
CA LEU A 25 -11.35 10.23 -1.22
C LEU A 25 -11.72 11.45 -0.39
N ASP A 26 -11.65 11.31 0.93
CA ASP A 26 -11.80 12.44 1.83
C ASP A 26 -10.64 13.39 1.55
N ARG A 27 -10.93 14.55 0.93
CA ARG A 27 -9.92 15.56 0.61
C ARG A 27 -9.23 16.17 1.84
N SER A 28 -9.66 15.79 3.04
CA SER A 28 -9.01 16.17 4.31
C SER A 28 -7.73 15.35 4.59
N THR A 29 -7.58 14.15 4.02
CA THR A 29 -6.36 13.36 4.18
C THR A 29 -5.28 13.89 3.25
N LYS A 30 -4.11 14.23 3.80
CA LYS A 30 -2.91 14.46 2.97
C LYS A 30 -2.59 13.15 2.26
N ASP A 31 -2.92 13.07 0.98
CA ASP A 31 -2.59 11.93 0.15
C ASP A 31 -1.07 11.71 0.17
N MET A 32 -0.67 10.44 0.32
CA MET A 32 0.73 10.05 0.22
C MET A 32 1.22 10.29 -1.21
N ASP A 33 2.43 10.83 -1.36
CA ASP A 33 3.05 10.97 -2.67
C ASP A 33 3.15 9.60 -3.36
N VAL A 34 2.78 9.54 -4.65
CA VAL A 34 2.72 8.27 -5.41
C VAL A 34 4.07 7.55 -5.44
N ASN A 35 5.18 8.29 -5.42
CA ASN A 35 6.50 7.66 -5.39
C ASN A 35 6.73 6.99 -4.04
N LEU A 36 6.42 7.71 -2.95
CA LEU A 36 6.54 7.15 -1.60
C LEU A 36 5.61 5.94 -1.42
N ALA A 37 4.38 6.01 -1.92
CA ALA A 37 3.42 4.91 -1.87
C ALA A 37 3.90 3.69 -2.65
N THR A 38 4.45 3.88 -3.84
CA THR A 38 4.98 2.79 -4.66
C THR A 38 6.19 2.13 -3.98
N THR A 39 7.11 2.94 -3.44
CA THR A 39 8.26 2.41 -2.71
C THR A 39 7.86 1.73 -1.40
N LEU A 40 6.86 2.27 -0.69
CA LEU A 40 6.30 1.64 0.51
C LEU A 40 5.64 0.29 0.19
N ALA A 41 5.00 0.14 -0.97
CA ALA A 41 4.49 -1.15 -1.42
C ALA A 41 5.62 -2.12 -1.80
N ALA A 42 6.71 -1.61 -2.38
CA ALA A 42 7.84 -2.41 -2.86
C ALA A 42 8.61 -3.10 -1.72
N VAL A 43 8.88 -2.38 -0.62
CA VAL A 43 9.66 -2.89 0.52
C VAL A 43 9.08 -4.17 1.15
N PRO A 44 7.81 -4.21 1.61
CA PRO A 44 7.23 -5.40 2.23
C PRO A 44 6.92 -6.52 1.23
N THR A 45 6.71 -6.19 -0.05
CA THR A 45 6.55 -7.20 -1.11
C THR A 45 7.88 -7.79 -1.55
N GLY A 46 9.00 -7.25 -1.08
CA GLY A 46 10.34 -7.76 -1.37
C GLY A 46 10.81 -7.47 -2.79
N ILE A 47 10.23 -6.48 -3.46
CA ILE A 47 10.61 -6.10 -4.83
C ILE A 47 11.49 -4.85 -4.87
N GLY A 48 12.34 -4.77 -5.88
CA GLY A 48 13.27 -3.65 -6.09
C GLY A 48 12.81 -2.64 -7.14
N TYR A 49 13.67 -1.65 -7.40
CA TYR A 49 13.44 -0.61 -8.41
C TYR A 49 13.07 -1.18 -9.79
N SER A 50 13.87 -2.13 -10.31
CA SER A 50 13.67 -2.68 -11.66
C SER A 50 12.33 -3.39 -11.81
N GLN A 51 11.90 -4.13 -10.79
CA GLN A 51 10.60 -4.82 -10.80
C GLN A 51 9.43 -3.83 -10.73
N CYS A 52 9.59 -2.73 -9.98
CA CYS A 52 8.61 -1.65 -9.98
C CYS A 52 8.54 -0.96 -11.35
N GLU A 53 9.69 -0.69 -11.97
CA GLU A 53 9.79 -0.09 -13.29
C GLU A 53 9.12 -0.96 -14.36
N GLU A 54 9.37 -2.27 -14.34
CA GLU A 54 8.72 -3.26 -15.22
C GLU A 54 7.20 -3.26 -15.03
N MET A 55 6.72 -3.31 -13.78
CA MET A 55 5.29 -3.28 -13.49
C MET A 55 4.62 -2.01 -14.00
N MET A 56 5.23 -0.85 -13.77
CA MET A 56 4.70 0.44 -14.21
C MET A 56 4.74 0.59 -15.74
N ALA A 57 5.76 0.03 -16.40
CA ALA A 57 5.84 -0.02 -17.86
C ALA A 57 4.68 -0.83 -18.47
N VAL A 58 4.33 -1.98 -17.89
CA VAL A 58 3.17 -2.79 -18.33
C VAL A 58 1.86 -2.02 -18.20
N LEU A 59 1.74 -1.19 -17.16
CA LEU A 59 0.57 -0.35 -16.91
C LEU A 59 0.58 0.97 -17.71
N ASN A 60 1.64 1.25 -18.47
CA ASN A 60 1.87 2.52 -19.17
C ASN A 60 1.81 3.74 -18.21
N VAL A 61 2.32 3.57 -17.00
CA VAL A 61 2.42 4.62 -15.98
C VAL A 61 3.87 5.13 -15.92
N PRO A 62 4.11 6.45 -16.03
CA PRO A 62 5.45 7.00 -15.86
C PRO A 62 6.00 6.66 -14.46
N PHE A 63 7.23 6.13 -14.43
CA PHE A 63 7.90 5.77 -13.18
C PHE A 63 8.96 6.80 -12.79
N MET A 64 9.28 6.83 -11.50
CA MET A 64 10.29 7.72 -10.94
C MET A 64 11.71 7.30 -11.35
N ALA A 65 12.64 8.24 -11.38
CA ALA A 65 14.05 7.93 -11.58
C ALA A 65 14.64 7.15 -10.39
N HIS A 66 15.65 6.32 -10.65
CA HIS A 66 16.33 5.51 -9.63
C HIS A 66 16.79 6.31 -8.40
N ARG A 67 17.35 7.50 -8.61
CA ARG A 67 17.77 8.38 -7.50
C ARG A 67 16.60 8.81 -6.62
N THR A 68 15.43 9.06 -7.20
CA THR A 68 14.22 9.40 -6.44
C THR A 68 13.74 8.19 -5.65
N TYR A 69 13.73 7.00 -6.28
CA TYR A 69 13.38 5.76 -5.61
C TYR A 69 14.26 5.47 -4.40
N GLN A 70 15.58 5.65 -4.50
CA GLN A 70 16.49 5.46 -3.37
C GLN A 70 16.16 6.38 -2.20
N ARG A 71 15.86 7.66 -2.46
CA ARG A 71 15.47 8.61 -1.40
C ARG A 71 14.15 8.23 -0.76
N CYS A 72 13.17 7.81 -1.56
CA CYS A 72 11.90 7.29 -1.03
C CYS A 72 12.13 6.02 -0.21
N HIS A 73 13.02 5.13 -0.64
CA HIS A 73 13.32 3.87 0.03
C HIS A 73 14.00 4.10 1.39
N GLU A 74 14.96 5.01 1.46
CA GLU A 74 15.58 5.43 2.73
C GLU A 74 14.54 5.99 3.70
N SER A 75 13.67 6.88 3.22
CA SER A 75 12.59 7.46 4.05
C SER A 75 11.61 6.41 4.55
N VAL A 76 11.20 5.46 3.69
CA VAL A 76 10.34 4.34 4.07
C VAL A 76 11.04 3.44 5.09
N ALA A 77 12.30 3.09 4.85
CA ALA A 77 13.07 2.24 5.74
C ALA A 77 13.20 2.86 7.15
N GLU A 78 13.47 4.17 7.23
CA GLU A 78 13.52 4.88 8.52
C GLU A 78 12.20 4.77 9.29
N VAL A 79 11.07 5.01 8.62
CA VAL A 79 9.74 4.93 9.24
C VAL A 79 9.42 3.49 9.68
N ILE A 80 9.74 2.49 8.85
CA ILE A 80 9.53 1.08 9.19
C ILE A 80 10.38 0.70 10.40
N CYS A 81 11.68 1.03 10.41
CA CYS A 81 12.56 0.73 11.54
C CYS A 81 12.10 1.40 12.82
N LYS A 82 11.72 2.68 12.76
CA LYS A 82 11.20 3.42 13.92
C LYS A 82 9.93 2.77 14.46
N THR A 83 8.99 2.44 13.59
CA THR A 83 7.73 1.78 13.99
C THR A 83 8.01 0.42 14.60
N ALA A 84 8.89 -0.38 13.99
CA ALA A 84 9.26 -1.69 14.49
C ALA A 84 9.86 -1.61 15.90
N LEU A 85 10.76 -0.65 16.15
CA LEU A 85 11.34 -0.44 17.48
C LEU A 85 10.29 -0.07 18.52
N GLN A 86 9.36 0.83 18.18
CA GLN A 86 8.25 1.20 19.06
C GLN A 86 7.37 0.00 19.39
N THR A 87 7.01 -0.80 18.38
CA THR A 87 6.19 -2.00 18.59
C THR A 87 6.89 -3.05 19.45
N ILE A 88 8.22 -3.20 19.31
CA ILE A 88 9.01 -4.12 20.14
C ILE A 88 9.04 -3.64 21.60
N GLU A 89 9.20 -2.33 21.82
CA GLU A 89 9.18 -1.75 23.16
C GLU A 89 7.82 -1.93 23.84
N GLU A 90 6.73 -1.69 23.12
CA GLU A 90 5.36 -1.87 23.61
C GLU A 90 5.07 -3.34 23.94
N ALA A 91 5.43 -4.27 23.04
CA ALA A 91 5.30 -5.70 23.28
C ALA A 91 6.11 -6.14 24.51
N GLY A 92 7.34 -5.63 24.68
CA GLY A 92 8.17 -5.96 25.85
C GLY A 92 7.55 -5.49 27.18
N LYS A 93 6.86 -4.35 27.20
CA LYS A 93 6.11 -3.88 28.38
C LYS A 93 4.92 -4.78 28.68
N GLU A 94 4.20 -5.22 27.64
CA GLU A 94 3.07 -6.15 27.78
C GLU A 94 3.54 -7.52 28.30
N GLU A 95 4.61 -8.08 27.74
CA GLU A 95 5.21 -9.35 28.19
C GLU A 95 5.68 -9.27 29.65
N ALA A 96 6.30 -8.15 30.06
CA ALA A 96 6.73 -7.96 31.45
C ALA A 96 5.54 -7.89 32.43
N ALA A 97 4.44 -7.24 32.05
CA ALA A 97 3.23 -7.20 32.86
C ALA A 97 2.60 -8.58 33.01
N LEU A 98 2.55 -9.37 31.93
CA LEU A 98 2.06 -10.75 31.94
C LEU A 98 2.92 -11.69 32.79
N ALA A 99 4.23 -11.45 32.88
CA ALA A 99 5.14 -12.29 33.66
C ALA A 99 5.00 -12.12 35.19
N ILE A 100 4.37 -11.04 35.66
CA ILE A 100 4.19 -10.72 37.09
C ILE A 100 2.73 -10.99 37.55
N ALA A 101 1.82 -11.23 36.60
CA ALA A 101 0.42 -11.61 36.85
C ALA A 101 0.28 -13.10 37.17
#